data_AF-A0A9D0YM85-F1
#
_entry.id   AF-A0A9D0YM85-F1
#
_cell.length_a   1.000
_cell.length_b   1.000
_cell.length_c   1.000
_cell.angle_alpha   90.00
_cell.angle_beta   90.00
_cell.angle_gamma   90.00
#
_symmetry.space_group_name_H-M   'P 1'
#
loop_
_entity.id
_entity.type
_entity.pdbx_description
1 polymer ?
#
loop_
_entity_poly.entity_id
_entity_poly.type
_entity_poly.pdbx_seq_one_letter_code
_entity_poly.pdbx_strand_id
1 'polypeptide(L)'
;MTMLTRIGNSQGIRIPKPLIAQAHLENVQIDLEVVENGLLIKPILTSRRENWKDNIANVLLENKNTEDKAVIDELLNDNDLEDYQW
;
A
#
# COMPACT_ATOMS: atom_id res chain seq x y z
N MET A 1 2.78 -29.41 -10.59
CA MET A 1 1.35 -29.49 -10.24
C MET A 1 1.22 -29.87 -8.76
N THR A 2 0.34 -29.21 -8.03
CA THR A 2 0.05 -29.48 -6.61
C THR A 2 -1.37 -30.02 -6.48
N MET A 3 -1.61 -30.93 -5.54
CA MET A 3 -2.94 -31.45 -5.21
C MET A 3 -3.44 -30.85 -3.89
N LEU A 4 -4.76 -30.79 -3.73
CA LEU A 4 -5.36 -30.49 -2.44
C LEU A 4 -5.02 -31.59 -1.43
N THR A 5 -4.65 -31.17 -0.23
CA THR A 5 -4.33 -32.06 0.88
C THR A 5 -5.32 -31.82 2.01
N ARG A 6 -5.90 -32.89 2.56
CA ARG A 6 -6.87 -32.79 3.64
C ARG A 6 -6.17 -32.41 4.96
N ILE A 7 -6.70 -31.40 5.63
CA ILE A 7 -6.27 -30.94 6.96
C ILE A 7 -7.52 -30.91 7.84
N GLY A 8 -7.85 -32.03 8.48
CA GLY A 8 -9.09 -32.16 9.27
C GLY A 8 -10.35 -32.01 8.41
N ASN A 9 -11.15 -30.98 8.69
CA ASN A 9 -12.33 -30.60 7.90
C ASN A 9 -12.02 -29.59 6.78
N SER A 10 -10.77 -29.17 6.65
CA SER A 10 -10.31 -28.21 5.64
C SER A 10 -9.44 -28.88 4.57
N GLN A 11 -9.15 -28.13 3.51
CA GLN A 11 -8.21 -28.51 2.45
C GLN A 11 -7.09 -27.47 2.39
N GLY A 12 -5.86 -27.92 2.16
CA GLY A 12 -4.70 -27.06 1.97
C GLY A 12 -4.00 -27.32 0.64
N ILE A 13 -3.19 -26.36 0.20
CA ILE A 13 -2.26 -26.50 -0.93
C ILE A 13 -0.83 -26.27 -0.45
N ARG A 14 0.15 -26.95 -1.04
CA ARG A 14 1.57 -26.67 -0.80
C ARG A 14 2.05 -25.59 -1.76
N ILE A 15 2.44 -24.43 -1.21
CA ILE A 15 3.03 -23.31 -1.94
C ILE A 15 4.55 -23.31 -1.71
N PRO A 16 5.38 -23.40 -2.76
CA PRO A 16 6.83 -23.25 -2.66
C PRO A 16 7.23 -21.93 -1.97
N LYS A 17 8.22 -21.98 -1.07
CA LYS A 17 8.76 -20.79 -0.38
C LYS A 17 9.09 -19.62 -1.32
N PRO A 18 9.71 -19.83 -2.51
CA PRO A 18 9.99 -18.72 -3.42
C PRO A 18 8.73 -17.97 -3.88
N LEU A 19 7.58 -18.65 -4.03
CA LEU A 19 6.33 -18.01 -4.42
C LEU A 19 5.70 -17.23 -3.26
N ILE A 20 5.83 -17.74 -2.03
CA ILE A 20 5.39 -17.02 -0.83
C ILE A 20 6.16 -15.69 -0.70
N ALA A 21 7.48 -15.73 -0.90
CA ALA A 21 8.35 -14.56 -0.87
C ALA A 21 8.00 -13.55 -1.99
N GLN A 22 7.86 -14.03 -3.24
CA GLN A 22 7.51 -13.18 -4.39
C GLN A 22 6.14 -12.53 -4.26
N ALA A 23 5.18 -13.22 -3.64
CA ALA A 23 3.83 -12.70 -3.41
C ALA A 23 3.70 -11.92 -2.09
N HIS A 24 4.77 -11.72 -1.33
CA HIS A 24 4.78 -11.04 -0.03
C HIS A 24 3.77 -11.62 0.97
N LEU A 25 3.63 -12.94 0.99
CA LEU A 25 2.69 -13.67 1.85
C LEU A 25 3.31 -14.13 3.18
N GLU A 26 4.54 -13.69 3.47
CA GLU A 26 5.30 -14.08 4.66
C GLU A 26 4.87 -13.27 5.89
N ASN A 27 4.49 -13.94 6.97
CA ASN A 27 4.13 -13.31 8.26
C ASN A 27 3.00 -12.28 8.20
N VAL A 28 2.11 -12.39 7.22
CA VAL A 28 0.95 -11.50 7.04
C VAL A 28 -0.35 -12.29 7.09
N GLN A 29 -1.46 -11.60 7.41
CA GLN A 29 -2.77 -12.17 7.18
C GLN A 29 -3.04 -12.26 5.68
N ILE A 30 -3.78 -13.30 5.28
CA ILE A 30 -4.03 -13.62 3.88
C ILE A 30 -5.54 -13.65 3.66
N ASP A 31 -5.97 -13.07 2.55
CA ASP A 31 -7.35 -13.10 2.07
C ASP A 31 -7.48 -14.07 0.88
N LEU A 32 -8.68 -14.66 0.75
CA LEU A 32 -9.02 -15.66 -0.24
C LEU A 32 -10.26 -15.23 -1.00
N GLU A 33 -10.11 -14.93 -2.29
CA GLU A 33 -11.19 -14.43 -3.14
C GLU A 33 -11.42 -15.38 -4.32
N VAL A 34 -12.68 -15.79 -4.53
CA VAL A 34 -13.07 -16.62 -5.67
C VAL A 34 -13.19 -15.72 -6.90
N VAL A 35 -12.44 -16.06 -7.95
CA VAL A 35 -12.46 -15.38 -9.25
C VAL A 35 -12.89 -16.36 -10.33
N GLU A 36 -13.19 -15.88 -11.54
CA GLU A 36 -13.77 -16.67 -12.64
C GLU A 36 -13.05 -18.00 -12.89
N ASN A 37 -11.71 -18.00 -12.80
CA ASN A 37 -10.87 -19.17 -13.11
C ASN A 37 -10.04 -19.67 -11.92
N GLY A 38 -10.44 -19.38 -10.68
CA GLY A 38 -9.75 -19.94 -9.53
C GLY A 38 -9.90 -19.17 -8.22
N LEU A 39 -8.85 -19.26 -7.40
CA LEU A 39 -8.76 -18.65 -6.08
C LEU A 39 -7.59 -17.67 -6.06
N LEU A 40 -7.88 -16.39 -5.84
CA LEU A 40 -6.88 -15.36 -5.61
C LEU A 40 -6.48 -15.38 -4.13
N ILE A 41 -5.17 -15.49 -3.90
CA ILE A 41 -4.56 -15.45 -2.57
C ILE A 41 -3.76 -14.15 -2.49
N LYS A 42 -4.14 -13.23 -1.59
CA LYS A 42 -3.51 -11.92 -1.48
C LYS A 42 -3.24 -11.55 -0.02
N PRO A 43 -2.17 -10.81 0.29
CA PRO A 43 -1.95 -10.32 1.64
C PRO A 43 -3.05 -9.31 2.01
N ILE A 44 -3.54 -9.37 3.25
CA ILE A 44 -4.37 -8.31 3.81
C ILE A 44 -3.45 -7.14 4.11
N LEU A 45 -3.48 -6.16 3.21
CA LEU A 45 -2.83 -4.88 3.44
C LEU A 45 -3.72 -4.09 4.41
N THR A 46 -3.48 -4.21 5.72
CA THR A 46 -3.95 -3.18 6.66
C THR A 46 -3.32 -1.88 6.18
N SER A 47 -4.12 -1.00 5.60
CA SER A 47 -3.54 0.10 4.85
C SER A 47 -2.83 1.00 5.87
N ARG A 48 -1.54 1.31 5.66
CA ARG A 48 -0.83 2.33 6.47
C ARG A 48 -1.55 3.68 6.48
N ARG A 49 -2.53 3.84 5.60
CA ARG A 49 -3.35 5.01 5.34
C ARG A 49 -4.79 4.85 5.82
N GLU A 50 -5.13 3.86 6.64
CA GLU A 50 -6.49 3.73 7.19
C GLU A 50 -6.91 5.01 7.90
N ASN A 51 -5.96 5.62 8.62
CA ASN A 51 -6.17 6.87 9.34
C ASN A 51 -5.98 8.13 8.47
N TRP A 52 -5.68 8.01 7.17
CA TRP A 52 -5.49 9.19 6.33
C TRP A 52 -6.76 9.99 6.18
N LYS A 53 -7.90 9.33 6.03
CA LYS A 53 -9.18 10.02 5.88
C LYS A 53 -9.46 10.88 7.11
N ASP A 54 -9.28 10.31 8.30
CA ASP A 54 -9.52 11.00 9.56
C ASP A 54 -8.46 12.08 9.83
N ASN A 55 -7.18 11.80 9.55
CA ASN A 55 -6.12 12.80 9.68
C ASN A 55 -6.31 13.99 8.74
N ILE A 56 -6.65 13.75 7.47
CA ILE A 56 -6.94 14.82 6.50
C ILE A 56 -8.12 15.65 6.99
N ALA A 57 -9.19 15.01 7.47
CA ALA A 57 -10.35 15.71 8.00
C ALA A 57 -9.99 16.58 9.22
N ASN A 58 -9.16 16.08 10.13
CA ASN A 58 -8.69 16.83 11.30
C ASN A 58 -7.82 18.03 10.89
N VAL A 59 -6.84 17.83 10.00
CA VAL A 59 -5.97 18.91 9.51
C VAL A 59 -6.78 20.02 8.82
N LEU A 60 -7.78 19.63 8.01
CA LEU A 60 -8.68 20.60 7.36
C LEU A 60 -9.55 21.36 8.38
N LEU A 61 -10.02 20.70 9.44
CA LEU A 61 -10.77 21.35 10.52
C LEU A 61 -9.91 22.34 11.30
N GLU A 62 -8.68 21.98 11.64
CA GLU A 62 -7.74 22.82 12.37
C GLU A 62 -7.32 24.06 11.58
N ASN A 63 -7.22 23.95 10.25
CA ASN A 63 -6.72 25.01 9.36
C ASN A 63 -7.80 25.69 8.51
N LYS A 64 -9.08 25.59 8.92
CA LYS A 64 -10.24 26.05 8.14
C LYS A 64 -10.20 27.51 7.67
N ASN A 65 -9.49 28.38 8.41
CA ASN A 65 -9.38 29.82 8.13
C ASN A 65 -7.94 30.24 7.84
N THR A 66 -7.04 29.27 7.64
CA THR A 66 -5.64 29.52 7.37
C THR A 66 -5.44 29.36 5.87
N GLU A 67 -5.04 30.44 5.19
CA GLU A 67 -4.56 30.30 3.82
C GLU A 67 -3.20 29.60 3.86
N ASP A 68 -3.13 28.44 3.23
CA ASP A 68 -1.86 27.78 2.95
C ASP A 68 -1.16 28.61 1.88
N LYS A 69 -0.31 29.55 2.32
CA LYS A 69 0.58 30.29 1.44
C LYS A 69 1.62 29.31 0.95
N ALA A 70 1.30 28.64 -0.16
CA ALA A 70 2.21 27.74 -0.82
C ALA A 70 3.55 28.46 -1.03
N VAL A 71 4.60 27.95 -0.38
CA VAL A 71 5.99 28.44 -0.52
C VAL A 71 6.59 28.03 -1.88
N ILE A 72 5.72 27.62 -2.82
CA ILE A 72 6.08 27.16 -4.16
C ILE A 72 6.80 28.28 -4.92
N ASP A 73 6.42 29.54 -4.73
CA ASP A 73 7.10 30.68 -5.37
C ASP A 73 8.56 30.83 -4.92
N GLU A 74 8.91 30.50 -3.68
CA GLU A 74 10.30 30.49 -3.21
C GLU A 74 11.07 29.24 -3.71
N LEU A 75 10.39 28.12 -3.94
CA LEU A 75 11.00 26.89 -4.47
C LEU A 75 11.24 26.92 -5.98
N LEU A 76 10.43 27.68 -6.73
CA LEU A 76 10.57 27.90 -8.17
C LEU A 76 11.48 29.08 -8.50
N ASN A 77 12.10 29.68 -7.47
CA ASN A 77 13.00 30.79 -7.63
C ASN A 77 14.38 30.29 -8.09
N ASP A 78 14.58 30.23 -9.40
CA ASP A 78 15.84 29.80 -10.02
C ASP A 78 16.97 30.85 -9.95
N ASN A 79 16.82 31.91 -9.15
CA ASN A 79 17.84 32.95 -8.97
C ASN A 79 19.18 32.37 -8.47
N ASP A 80 19.17 31.24 -7.77
CA ASP A 80 20.37 30.53 -7.29
C ASP A 80 21.08 29.71 -8.38
N LEU A 81 20.44 29.53 -9.54
CA LEU A 81 20.98 28.83 -10.71
C LEU A 81 21.60 29.78 -11.75
N GLU A 82 21.46 31.10 -11.59
CA GLU A 82 22.00 32.09 -12.53
C GLU A 82 23.54 32.05 -12.64
N ASP A 83 24.22 31.58 -11.58
CA ASP A 83 25.69 31.45 -11.54
C ASP A 83 26.21 30.11 -12.10
N TYR A 84 25.33 29.17 -12.49
CA TYR A 84 25.74 27.90 -13.08
C TYR A 84 26.12 28.07 -14.56
N GLN A 85 27.39 27.79 -14.88
CA GLN A 85 27.90 27.66 -16.25
C GLN A 85 28.22 26.18 -16.49
N TRP A 86 27.76 25.63 -17.63
CA TRP A 86 27.97 24.23 -18.04
C TRP A 86 29.44 23.89 -18.29
#